data_AF-A0A2K5Y8K3-F1
#
_entry.id   AF-A0A2K5Y8K3-F1
#
_cell.length_a   1.000
_cell.length_b   1.000
_cell.length_c   1.000
_cell.angle_alpha   90.00
_cell.angle_beta   90.00
_cell.angle_gamma   90.00
#
_symmetry.space_group_name_H-M   'P 1'
#
loop_
_entity.id
_entity.type
_entity.pdbx_description
1 polymer ?
#
loop_
_entity_poly.entity_id
_entity_poly.type
_entity_poly.pdbx_seq_one_letter_code
_entity_poly.pdbx_strand_id
1 'polypeptide(L)'
;MEPLRVLELYSGVGGMHHALRESCIPAQVVAAIDVNTVANEVYKYNFPHTQLLAKTIEVLMQFPKIESVHPQKDTMDVENKIQEKNIEPNVSFDSSTQCSGKDAILFKLETAEEIHRKNQQDSDLSVKMLKDFLEDDTDMNQYLLPPKSLLRYALLLDIVQPTCRRSVCFTKGYGSYIEGTGSVLQTAEDVQIENIYKSLTKLSQEEQITKLLMLKLRYFTPKEIANLLGFPPEFGMWDTCRIQLSCIKTLKNL
;
A
#
# COMPACT_ATOMS: atom_id res chain seq x y z
N MET A 1 -33.52 16.82 2.34
CA MET A 1 -32.80 16.47 3.57
C MET A 1 -31.48 17.24 3.52
N GLU A 2 -31.08 17.90 4.60
CA GLU A 2 -29.77 18.59 4.62
C GLU A 2 -28.62 17.57 4.63
N PRO A 3 -27.48 17.88 4.00
CA PRO A 3 -26.34 16.96 3.97
C PRO A 3 -25.74 16.80 5.36
N LEU A 4 -25.27 15.58 5.67
CA LEU A 4 -24.51 15.30 6.88
C LEU A 4 -23.25 16.16 6.92
N ARG A 5 -22.98 16.79 8.05
CA ARG A 5 -21.78 17.59 8.26
C ARG A 5 -20.68 16.72 8.83
N VAL A 6 -19.59 16.55 8.09
CA VAL A 6 -18.49 15.63 8.43
C VAL A 6 -17.27 16.42 8.87
N LEU A 7 -16.70 16.02 10.01
CA LEU A 7 -15.40 16.48 10.48
C LEU A 7 -14.37 15.38 10.20
N GLU A 8 -13.35 15.69 9.41
CA GLU A 8 -12.31 14.74 9.01
C GLU A 8 -11.04 14.95 9.85
N LEU A 9 -10.81 14.06 10.81
CA LEU A 9 -9.62 14.09 11.68
C LEU A 9 -8.51 13.23 11.09
N TYR A 10 -7.25 13.66 11.28
CA TYR A 10 -6.09 13.01 10.65
C TYR A 10 -6.26 12.91 9.14
N SER A 11 -6.65 14.03 8.52
CA SER A 11 -7.14 14.03 7.14
C SER A 11 -6.10 13.54 6.13
N GLY A 12 -4.80 13.60 6.45
CA GLY A 12 -3.75 13.15 5.55
C GLY A 12 -3.89 13.79 4.17
N VAL A 13 -3.89 12.96 3.13
CA VAL A 13 -4.12 13.39 1.74
C VAL A 13 -5.60 13.39 1.33
N GLY A 14 -6.52 13.06 2.25
CA GLY A 14 -7.97 13.08 2.04
C GLY A 14 -8.55 11.76 1.52
N GLY A 15 -8.00 10.62 1.97
CA GLY A 15 -8.54 9.31 1.61
C GLY A 15 -9.99 9.13 2.09
N MET A 16 -10.31 9.58 3.31
CA MET A 16 -11.68 9.53 3.83
C MET A 16 -12.60 10.50 3.09
N HIS A 17 -12.13 11.68 2.69
CA HIS A 17 -12.88 12.58 1.82
C HIS A 17 -13.24 11.93 0.48
N HIS A 18 -12.28 11.28 -0.18
CA HIS A 18 -12.52 10.56 -1.43
C HIS A 18 -13.52 9.41 -1.23
N ALA A 19 -13.35 8.60 -0.18
CA ALA A 19 -14.30 7.53 0.16
C ALA A 19 -15.71 8.06 0.44
N LEU A 20 -15.83 9.21 1.11
CA LEU A 20 -17.12 9.86 1.34
C LEU A 20 -17.79 10.25 0.02
N ARG A 21 -17.03 10.80 -0.94
CA ARG A 21 -17.56 11.11 -2.28
C ARG A 21 -17.98 9.87 -3.03
N GLU A 22 -17.17 8.81 -3.00
CA GLU A 22 -17.46 7.55 -3.67
C GLU A 22 -18.70 6.85 -3.10
N SER A 23 -18.94 6.99 -1.79
CA SER A 23 -20.11 6.40 -1.12
C SER A 23 -21.47 6.95 -1.58
N CYS A 24 -21.48 8.09 -2.27
CA CYS A 24 -22.69 8.83 -2.66
C CYS A 24 -23.63 9.18 -1.48
N ILE A 25 -23.14 9.12 -0.24
CA ILE A 25 -23.89 9.57 0.94
C ILE A 25 -24.04 11.10 0.85
N PRO A 26 -25.23 11.66 1.09
CA PRO A 26 -25.44 13.11 1.10
C PRO A 26 -24.73 13.73 2.31
N ALA A 27 -23.44 14.01 2.16
CA ALA A 27 -22.56 14.49 3.21
C ALA A 27 -21.55 15.50 2.66
N GLN A 28 -21.10 16.40 3.53
CA GLN A 28 -20.10 17.42 3.22
C GLN A 28 -19.07 17.50 4.34
N VAL A 29 -17.80 17.42 3.98
CA VAL A 29 -16.71 17.70 4.92
C VAL A 29 -16.71 19.21 5.21
N VAL A 30 -17.02 19.56 6.46
CA VAL A 30 -17.07 20.96 6.91
C VAL A 30 -15.72 21.45 7.39
N ALA A 31 -14.87 20.56 7.90
CA ALA A 31 -13.48 20.84 8.22
C ALA A 31 -12.65 19.54 8.17
N ALA A 32 -11.42 19.66 7.71
CA ALA A 32 -10.38 18.64 7.78
C ALA A 32 -9.22 19.11 8.66
N ILE A 33 -8.61 18.21 9.42
CA ILE A 33 -7.56 18.53 10.39
C ILE A 33 -6.38 17.57 10.25
N ASP A 34 -5.20 18.14 10.02
CA ASP A 34 -3.93 17.41 10.07
C ASP A 34 -2.77 18.37 10.42
N VAL A 35 -1.74 17.85 11.09
CA VAL A 35 -0.53 18.61 11.44
C VAL A 35 0.53 18.55 10.35
N ASN A 36 0.47 17.55 9.46
CA ASN A 36 1.46 17.31 8.42
C ASN A 36 1.27 18.33 7.28
N THR A 37 2.21 19.27 7.17
CA THR A 37 2.16 20.33 6.16
C THR A 37 2.21 19.80 4.73
N VAL A 38 2.98 18.74 4.47
CA VAL A 38 3.05 18.10 3.14
C VAL A 38 1.74 17.42 2.78
N ALA A 39 1.12 16.72 3.73
CA ALA A 39 -0.20 16.14 3.54
C ALA A 39 -1.26 17.22 3.27
N ASN A 40 -1.19 18.31 4.02
CA ASN A 40 -2.09 19.45 3.88
C ASN A 40 -1.98 20.13 2.51
N GLU A 41 -0.77 20.23 1.93
CA GLU A 41 -0.61 20.74 0.56
C GLU A 41 -1.33 19.83 -0.46
N VAL A 42 -1.15 18.51 -0.37
CA VAL A 42 -1.83 17.54 -1.24
C VAL A 42 -3.35 17.61 -1.05
N TYR A 43 -3.80 17.62 0.21
CA TYR A 43 -5.22 17.73 0.53
C TYR A 43 -5.82 19.01 -0.07
N LYS A 44 -5.16 20.17 0.12
CA LYS A 44 -5.65 21.45 -0.35
C LYS A 44 -5.68 21.55 -1.87
N TYR A 45 -4.73 20.92 -2.55
CA TYR A 45 -4.71 20.81 -4.01
C TYR A 45 -5.96 20.08 -4.54
N ASN A 46 -6.30 18.94 -3.92
CA ASN A 46 -7.43 18.10 -4.35
C ASN A 46 -8.80 18.60 -3.82
N PHE A 47 -8.80 19.35 -2.71
CA PHE A 47 -10.01 19.86 -2.05
C PHE A 47 -9.92 21.37 -1.76
N PRO A 48 -9.78 22.23 -2.78
CA PRO A 48 -9.48 23.65 -2.60
C PRO A 48 -10.56 24.42 -1.83
N HIS A 49 -11.81 23.96 -1.90
CA HIS A 49 -12.96 24.58 -1.26
C HIS A 49 -13.27 24.04 0.16
N THR A 50 -12.53 23.04 0.63
CA THR A 50 -12.72 22.51 1.98
C THR A 50 -11.89 23.29 3.00
N GLN A 51 -12.47 23.57 4.16
CA GLN A 51 -11.74 24.18 5.27
C GLN A 51 -10.72 23.18 5.81
N LEU A 52 -9.44 23.56 5.78
CA LEU A 52 -8.33 22.74 6.29
C LEU A 52 -7.70 23.45 7.49
N LEU A 53 -7.60 22.75 8.61
CA LEU A 53 -7.04 23.25 9.86
C LEU A 53 -5.69 22.57 10.09
N ALA A 54 -4.60 23.29 9.80
CA ALA A 54 -3.24 22.85 10.09
C ALA A 54 -2.92 22.98 11.60
N LYS A 55 -3.56 22.15 12.42
CA LYS A 55 -3.52 22.22 13.90
C LYS A 55 -3.50 20.82 14.50
N THR A 56 -3.06 20.72 15.76
CA THR A 56 -3.29 19.50 16.56
C THR A 56 -4.79 19.32 16.79
N ILE A 57 -5.22 18.06 16.93
CA ILE A 57 -6.63 17.74 17.23
C ILE A 57 -7.10 18.29 18.58
N GLU A 58 -6.19 18.74 19.45
CA GLU A 58 -6.51 19.43 20.71
C GLU A 58 -7.34 20.71 20.50
N VAL A 59 -7.36 21.26 19.29
CA VAL A 59 -8.29 22.33 18.92
C VAL A 59 -9.75 21.95 19.19
N LEU A 60 -10.09 20.66 19.19
CA LEU A 60 -11.41 20.14 19.56
C LEU A 60 -11.82 20.50 21.00
N MET A 61 -10.85 20.68 21.91
CA MET A 61 -11.12 21.10 23.28
C MET A 61 -11.61 22.55 23.39
N GLN A 62 -11.47 23.35 22.33
CA GLN A 62 -11.90 24.75 22.27
C GLN A 62 -13.27 24.90 21.58
N PHE A 63 -13.83 23.83 21.02
CA PHE A 63 -15.20 23.88 20.52
C PHE A 63 -16.14 24.04 21.70
N PRO A 64 -17.16 24.90 21.60
CA PRO A 64 -18.23 24.92 22.60
C PRO A 64 -18.75 23.49 22.72
N LYS A 65 -18.76 22.94 23.94
CA LYS A 65 -19.44 21.68 24.20
C LYS A 65 -20.85 21.85 23.64
N ILE A 66 -21.19 21.09 22.61
CA ILE A 66 -22.57 21.00 22.16
C ILE A 66 -23.29 20.44 23.38
N GLU A 67 -24.14 21.28 24.00
CA GLU A 67 -24.99 20.84 25.10
C GLU A 67 -25.81 19.66 24.56
N SER A 68 -25.56 18.48 25.11
CA SER A 68 -26.38 17.32 24.83
C SER A 68 -27.78 17.63 25.34
N VAL A 69 -28.70 17.89 24.42
CA VAL A 69 -30.14 17.88 24.73
C VAL A 69 -30.45 16.45 25.12
N HIS A 70 -30.54 16.19 26.43
CA HIS A 70 -30.89 14.90 26.98
C HIS A 70 -32.36 14.59 26.64
N PRO A 71 -32.68 13.45 26.00
CA PRO A 71 -33.98 12.83 26.18
C PRO A 71 -34.02 12.21 27.58
N GLN A 72 -35.17 12.35 28.23
CA GLN A 72 -35.41 11.99 29.62
C GLN A 72 -35.02 10.55 29.96
N LYS A 73 -34.53 10.39 31.20
CA LYS A 73 -34.26 9.13 31.90
C LYS A 73 -35.52 8.26 31.95
N ASP A 74 -35.41 7.05 31.42
CA ASP A 74 -36.05 5.88 32.02
C ASP A 74 -34.98 4.80 32.18
N THR A 75 -34.67 4.51 33.44
CA THR A 75 -33.67 3.54 33.87
C THR A 75 -34.28 2.14 33.86
N MET A 76 -33.63 1.18 33.21
CA MET A 76 -33.73 -0.24 33.61
C MET A 76 -32.34 -0.86 33.53
N ASP A 77 -31.80 -1.18 34.71
CA ASP A 77 -30.58 -1.93 34.93
C ASP A 77 -30.69 -3.35 34.37
N VAL A 78 -29.73 -3.76 33.53
CA VAL A 78 -29.32 -5.16 33.41
C VAL A 78 -27.81 -5.20 33.21
N GLU A 79 -27.10 -5.49 34.30
CA GLU A 79 -25.69 -5.91 34.27
C GLU A 79 -25.58 -7.25 33.55
N ASN A 80 -24.71 -7.34 32.53
CA ASN A 80 -24.23 -8.62 32.02
C ASN A 80 -22.71 -8.70 32.15
N LYS A 81 -22.27 -9.51 33.11
CA LYS A 81 -20.90 -9.99 33.28
C LYS A 81 -20.47 -10.78 32.05
N ILE A 82 -19.42 -10.34 31.37
CA ILE A 82 -18.69 -11.16 30.40
C ILE A 82 -17.50 -11.77 31.12
N GLN A 83 -17.48 -13.11 31.16
CA GLN A 83 -16.40 -13.92 31.71
C GLN A 83 -15.22 -13.97 30.72
N GLU A 84 -14.04 -13.60 31.19
CA GLU A 84 -12.76 -13.93 30.54
C GLU A 84 -12.50 -15.44 30.67
N LYS A 85 -12.23 -16.12 29.54
CA LYS A 85 -11.60 -17.44 29.54
C LYS A 85 -10.30 -17.38 28.74
N ASN A 86 -9.20 -17.40 29.48
CA ASN A 86 -7.88 -17.73 29.01
C ASN A 86 -7.83 -19.19 28.54
N ILE A 87 -7.28 -19.44 27.34
CA ILE A 87 -6.81 -20.76 26.94
C ILE A 87 -5.44 -20.61 26.27
N GLU A 88 -4.45 -21.19 26.91
CA GLU A 88 -3.12 -21.54 26.40
C GLU A 88 -2.75 -22.90 27.05
N PRO A 89 -1.72 -23.61 26.60
CA PRO A 89 -1.48 -24.21 25.29
C PRO A 89 -1.33 -25.75 25.44
N ASN A 90 -1.23 -26.52 24.35
CA ASN A 90 -0.67 -27.90 24.22
C ASN A 90 -1.17 -28.50 22.88
N VAL A 91 -0.50 -29.34 22.07
CA VAL A 91 0.73 -30.16 22.10
C VAL A 91 0.90 -30.64 20.62
N SER A 92 2.05 -30.40 19.98
CA SER A 92 3.07 -31.39 19.56
C SER A 92 2.77 -32.32 18.36
N PHE A 93 3.67 -32.22 17.36
CA PHE A 93 4.19 -33.21 16.37
C PHE A 93 3.25 -34.09 15.54
N ASP A 94 3.46 -34.07 14.21
CA ASP A 94 3.98 -35.28 13.57
C ASP A 94 4.89 -34.96 12.36
N SER A 95 5.95 -35.75 12.25
CA SER A 95 6.96 -35.68 11.21
C SER A 95 6.69 -36.76 10.15
N SER A 96 6.97 -36.41 8.89
CA SER A 96 7.25 -37.29 7.74
C SER A 96 6.30 -37.07 6.56
N THR A 97 6.81 -36.42 5.52
CA THR A 97 6.60 -36.84 4.14
C THR A 97 7.80 -36.37 3.34
N GLN A 98 8.67 -37.32 2.99
CA GLN A 98 9.58 -37.16 1.85
C GLN A 98 8.74 -37.09 0.57
N CYS A 99 8.96 -36.09 -0.29
CA CYS A 99 8.93 -36.36 -1.72
C CYS A 99 9.59 -35.27 -2.57
N SER A 100 10.54 -35.73 -3.39
CA SER A 100 10.86 -35.28 -4.75
C SER A 100 11.42 -33.87 -4.92
N GLY A 101 12.74 -33.84 -5.12
CA GLY A 101 13.49 -32.67 -5.55
C GLY A 101 12.98 -32.14 -6.90
N LYS A 102 12.55 -30.89 -6.87
CA LYS A 102 12.66 -29.97 -7.99
C LYS A 102 13.30 -28.72 -7.41
N ASP A 103 14.54 -28.45 -7.80
CA ASP A 103 15.29 -27.26 -7.39
C ASP A 103 14.55 -25.99 -7.89
N ALA A 104 13.61 -25.53 -7.08
CA ALA A 104 12.98 -24.23 -7.23
C ALA A 104 13.92 -23.21 -6.58
N ILE A 105 15.01 -22.86 -7.27
CA ILE A 105 15.71 -21.61 -6.99
C ILE A 105 14.77 -20.50 -7.47
N LEU A 106 13.84 -20.12 -6.59
CA LEU A 106 12.95 -18.99 -6.79
C LEU A 106 13.60 -17.77 -6.13
N PHE A 107 13.61 -16.65 -6.84
CA PHE A 107 14.02 -15.36 -6.32
C PHE A 107 13.29 -15.11 -4.99
N LYS A 108 14.01 -14.59 -3.99
CA LYS A 108 13.56 -14.44 -2.59
C LYS A 108 13.73 -15.65 -1.65
N LEU A 109 14.34 -16.76 -2.10
CA LEU A 109 14.48 -17.98 -1.27
C LEU A 109 13.12 -18.45 -0.73
N GLU A 110 12.07 -18.30 -1.53
CA GLU A 110 10.70 -18.57 -1.10
C GLU A 110 10.48 -20.07 -0.90
N THR A 111 9.66 -20.42 0.09
CA THR A 111 9.27 -21.82 0.32
C THR A 111 8.26 -22.26 -0.73
N ALA A 112 8.15 -23.56 -1.00
CA ALA A 112 7.19 -24.09 -1.97
C ALA A 112 5.74 -23.68 -1.66
N GLU A 113 5.41 -23.55 -0.37
CA GLU A 113 4.11 -23.07 0.10
C GLU A 113 3.86 -21.60 -0.29
N GLU A 114 4.88 -20.74 -0.18
CA GLU A 114 4.78 -19.33 -0.58
C GLU A 114 4.54 -19.19 -2.08
N ILE A 115 5.22 -20.01 -2.89
CA ILE A 115 5.04 -20.07 -4.35
C ILE A 115 3.60 -20.49 -4.68
N HIS A 116 3.13 -21.56 -4.06
CA HIS A 116 1.77 -22.05 -4.27
C HIS A 116 0.72 -21.00 -3.90
N ARG A 117 0.90 -20.32 -2.76
CA ARG A 117 0.02 -19.25 -2.30
C ARG A 117 -0.03 -18.08 -3.30
N LYS A 118 1.13 -17.64 -3.81
CA LYS A 118 1.22 -16.57 -4.81
C LYS A 118 0.52 -16.95 -6.11
N ASN A 119 0.73 -18.18 -6.59
CA ASN A 119 0.07 -18.68 -7.80
C ASN A 119 -1.44 -18.75 -7.63
N GLN A 120 -1.93 -19.14 -6.44
CA GLN A 120 -3.35 -19.15 -6.13
C GLN A 120 -3.93 -17.72 -6.17
N GLN A 121 -3.24 -16.74 -5.59
CA GLN A 121 -3.66 -15.33 -5.64
C GLN A 121 -3.72 -14.81 -7.08
N ASP A 122 -2.70 -15.10 -7.90
CA ASP A 122 -2.66 -14.68 -9.31
C ASP A 122 -3.72 -15.38 -10.18
N SER A 123 -4.26 -16.52 -9.73
CA SER A 123 -5.33 -17.25 -10.42
C SER A 123 -6.75 -16.73 -10.12
N ASP A 124 -6.92 -15.82 -9.14
CA ASP A 124 -8.23 -15.26 -8.80
C ASP A 124 -8.69 -14.23 -9.84
N LEU A 125 -9.58 -14.66 -10.74
CA LEU A 125 -10.10 -13.82 -11.82
C LEU A 125 -11.01 -12.68 -11.35
N SER A 126 -11.48 -12.69 -10.09
CA SER A 126 -12.28 -11.60 -9.52
C SER A 126 -11.45 -10.36 -9.22
N VAL A 127 -10.13 -10.53 -9.05
CA VAL A 127 -9.18 -9.45 -8.79
C VAL A 127 -8.64 -8.92 -10.10
N LYS A 128 -8.61 -7.59 -10.28
CA LYS A 128 -8.06 -6.95 -11.49
C LYS A 128 -6.55 -7.20 -11.62
N MET A 129 -6.03 -7.11 -12.84
CA MET A 129 -4.60 -7.24 -13.08
C MET A 129 -3.90 -5.92 -12.74
N LEU A 130 -2.62 -6.00 -12.36
CA LEU A 130 -1.82 -4.81 -12.04
C LEU A 130 -1.76 -3.81 -13.20
N LYS A 131 -1.70 -4.30 -14.45
CA LYS A 131 -1.72 -3.46 -15.66
C LYS A 131 -2.90 -2.48 -15.72
N ASP A 132 -4.02 -2.80 -15.08
CA ASP A 132 -5.21 -1.94 -15.06
C ASP A 132 -5.01 -0.69 -14.17
N PHE A 133 -3.89 -0.63 -13.43
CA PHE A 133 -3.51 0.46 -12.53
C PHE A 133 -2.20 1.16 -12.93
N LEU A 134 -1.52 0.69 -13.97
CA LEU A 134 -0.24 1.23 -14.43
C LEU A 134 -0.43 2.48 -15.31
N GLU A 135 0.60 3.31 -15.39
CA GLU A 135 0.61 4.51 -16.26
C GLU A 135 1.30 4.22 -17.60
N ASP A 136 0.71 4.69 -18.70
CA ASP A 136 1.23 4.46 -20.06
C ASP A 136 2.29 5.49 -20.51
N ASP A 137 2.22 6.74 -20.02
CA ASP A 137 2.90 7.91 -20.63
C ASP A 137 3.92 8.63 -19.72
N THR A 138 4.62 7.91 -18.84
CA THR A 138 5.63 8.51 -17.93
C THR A 138 7.05 8.06 -18.27
N ASP A 139 8.06 8.93 -18.07
CA ASP A 139 9.47 8.51 -18.10
C ASP A 139 9.76 7.54 -16.95
N MET A 140 9.59 6.24 -17.24
CA MET A 140 9.75 5.17 -16.26
C MET A 140 11.21 4.95 -15.86
N ASN A 141 12.17 5.55 -16.55
CA ASN A 141 13.59 5.34 -16.25
C ASN A 141 13.97 5.84 -14.86
N GLN A 142 13.30 6.89 -14.36
CA GLN A 142 13.55 7.43 -13.01
C GLN A 142 13.14 6.47 -11.89
N TYR A 143 12.28 5.49 -12.18
CA TYR A 143 11.81 4.50 -11.20
C TYR A 143 12.57 3.18 -11.26
N LEU A 144 13.52 3.01 -12.19
CA LEU A 144 14.33 1.80 -12.29
C LEU A 144 15.16 1.58 -11.02
N LEU A 145 15.27 0.32 -10.60
CA LEU A 145 16.11 -0.04 -9.46
C LEU A 145 17.59 0.17 -9.81
N PRO A 146 18.36 0.89 -8.97
CA PRO A 146 19.76 1.12 -9.26
C PRO A 146 20.57 -0.18 -9.17
N PRO A 147 21.64 -0.35 -9.99
CA PRO A 147 22.44 -1.58 -10.04
C PRO A 147 22.93 -2.11 -8.69
N LYS A 148 23.34 -1.21 -7.79
CA LYS A 148 23.79 -1.57 -6.43
C LYS A 148 22.66 -2.19 -5.60
N SER A 149 21.44 -1.68 -5.74
CA SER A 149 20.26 -2.23 -5.05
C SER A 149 19.86 -3.56 -5.64
N LEU A 150 19.90 -3.72 -6.97
CA LEU A 150 19.65 -5.00 -7.62
C LEU A 150 20.59 -6.09 -7.09
N LEU A 151 21.91 -5.85 -7.10
CA LEU A 151 22.88 -6.85 -6.65
C LEU A 151 22.68 -7.21 -5.16
N ARG A 152 22.45 -6.21 -4.31
CA ARG A 152 22.34 -6.41 -2.85
C ARG A 152 21.05 -7.11 -2.44
N TYR A 153 19.95 -6.81 -3.11
CA TYR A 153 18.61 -7.20 -2.67
C TYR A 153 17.87 -8.11 -3.66
N ALA A 154 18.52 -8.57 -4.73
CA ALA A 154 17.90 -9.47 -5.72
C ALA A 154 17.13 -10.63 -5.07
N LEU A 155 17.72 -11.28 -4.06
CA LEU A 155 17.13 -12.40 -3.33
C LEU A 155 16.19 -11.97 -2.20
N LEU A 156 15.69 -10.74 -2.18
CA LEU A 156 14.74 -10.24 -1.16
C LEU A 156 13.54 -9.53 -1.80
N LEU A 157 13.63 -9.19 -3.08
CA LEU A 157 12.59 -8.50 -3.83
C LEU A 157 11.38 -9.40 -4.06
N ASP A 158 10.19 -8.89 -3.75
CA ASP A 158 8.96 -9.42 -4.31
C ASP A 158 8.75 -8.82 -5.71
N ILE A 159 9.01 -9.60 -6.75
CA ILE A 159 8.86 -9.18 -8.15
C ILE A 159 7.47 -9.57 -8.65
N VAL A 160 6.79 -8.63 -9.29
CA VAL A 160 5.49 -8.81 -9.95
C VAL A 160 5.56 -8.38 -11.41
N GLN A 161 4.64 -8.89 -12.22
CA GLN A 161 4.48 -8.57 -13.64
C GLN A 161 3.15 -7.84 -13.86
N PRO A 162 2.97 -7.11 -14.99
CA PRO A 162 1.71 -6.40 -15.27
C PRO A 162 0.46 -7.31 -15.27
N THR A 163 0.64 -8.60 -15.57
CA THR A 163 -0.43 -9.61 -15.59
C THR A 163 -0.72 -10.22 -14.22
N CYS A 164 0.12 -9.99 -13.20
CA CYS A 164 -0.16 -10.43 -11.84
C CYS A 164 -1.42 -9.76 -11.29
N ARG A 165 -2.08 -10.42 -10.33
CA ARG A 165 -3.28 -9.96 -9.62
C ARG A 165 -3.01 -9.76 -8.13
N ARG A 166 -1.73 -9.61 -7.77
CA ARG A 166 -1.27 -9.43 -6.40
C ARG A 166 -0.12 -8.43 -6.35
N SER A 167 0.05 -7.82 -5.18
CA SER A 167 1.29 -7.20 -4.72
C SER A 167 1.39 -7.39 -3.21
N VAL A 168 2.57 -7.22 -2.62
CA VAL A 168 2.68 -7.04 -1.17
C VAL A 168 2.24 -5.62 -0.78
N CYS A 169 2.07 -5.39 0.53
CA CYS A 169 1.70 -4.08 1.05
C CYS A 169 2.81 -3.06 0.78
N PHE A 170 2.42 -1.88 0.31
CA PHE A 170 3.29 -0.73 0.15
C PHE A 170 3.35 0.06 1.46
N THR A 171 4.55 0.27 2.01
CA THR A 171 4.76 1.01 3.26
C THR A 171 5.31 2.41 2.99
N LYS A 172 5.34 3.26 4.03
CA LYS A 172 6.01 4.58 3.98
C LYS A 172 7.49 4.51 3.57
N GLY A 173 8.12 3.34 3.72
CA GLY A 173 9.53 3.14 3.38
C GLY A 173 9.78 2.85 1.91
N TYR A 174 8.73 2.63 1.11
CA TYR A 174 8.87 2.20 -0.28
C TYR A 174 9.67 3.20 -1.12
N GLY A 175 10.57 2.68 -1.95
CA GLY A 175 11.55 3.45 -2.71
C GLY A 175 12.75 3.98 -1.91
N SER A 176 12.68 4.01 -0.57
CA SER A 176 13.83 4.35 0.31
C SER A 176 14.48 3.10 0.90
N TYR A 177 13.68 2.11 1.26
CA TYR A 177 14.11 0.80 1.74
C TYR A 177 13.55 -0.27 0.81
N ILE A 178 14.33 -1.34 0.59
CA ILE A 178 13.98 -2.38 -0.39
C ILE A 178 13.16 -3.50 0.25
N GLU A 179 13.66 -4.05 1.35
CA GLU A 179 13.06 -5.23 1.96
C GLU A 179 11.76 -4.86 2.71
N GLY A 180 10.69 -5.60 2.43
CA GLY A 180 9.43 -5.51 3.16
C GLY A 180 8.64 -4.23 2.96
N THR A 181 8.95 -3.42 1.94
CA THR A 181 8.27 -2.12 1.74
C THR A 181 7.28 -2.08 0.58
N GLY A 182 7.27 -3.09 -0.29
CA GLY A 182 6.40 -3.15 -1.46
C GLY A 182 6.97 -4.07 -2.54
N SER A 183 6.13 -4.48 -3.49
CA SER A 183 6.59 -5.22 -4.68
C SER A 183 7.33 -4.30 -5.65
N VAL A 184 8.15 -4.86 -6.52
CA VAL A 184 8.74 -4.14 -7.69
C VAL A 184 8.22 -4.76 -8.98
N LEU A 185 8.06 -3.94 -10.01
CA LEU A 185 7.48 -4.34 -11.28
C LEU A 185 8.58 -4.71 -12.29
N GLN A 186 8.47 -5.90 -12.87
CA GLN A 186 9.19 -6.26 -14.08
C GLN A 186 8.49 -5.66 -15.31
N THR A 187 9.23 -4.90 -16.12
CA THR A 187 8.70 -4.29 -17.35
C THR A 187 9.20 -4.95 -18.63
N ALA A 188 10.19 -5.85 -18.56
CA ALA A 188 10.64 -6.62 -19.71
C ALA A 188 9.68 -7.79 -19.98
N GLU A 189 9.09 -7.87 -21.18
CA GLU A 189 8.08 -8.88 -21.55
C GLU A 189 8.68 -10.25 -21.91
N ASP A 190 9.86 -10.29 -22.52
CA ASP A 190 10.48 -11.52 -23.05
C ASP A 190 11.52 -12.17 -22.13
N VAL A 191 11.47 -11.88 -20.83
CA VAL A 191 12.47 -12.35 -19.86
C VAL A 191 11.80 -13.14 -18.74
N GLN A 192 12.18 -14.41 -18.60
CA GLN A 192 11.71 -15.26 -17.50
C GLN A 192 12.58 -15.01 -16.25
N ILE A 193 11.94 -14.65 -15.14
CA ILE A 193 12.63 -14.31 -13.89
C ILE A 193 13.45 -15.51 -13.40
N GLU A 194 12.88 -16.71 -13.49
CA GLU A 194 13.50 -17.96 -13.02
C GLU A 194 14.81 -18.24 -13.74
N ASN A 195 14.87 -17.98 -15.04
CA ASN A 195 16.07 -18.20 -15.85
C ASN A 195 17.19 -17.24 -15.46
N ILE A 196 16.86 -15.98 -15.17
CA ILE A 196 17.83 -14.99 -14.68
C ILE A 196 18.38 -15.45 -13.33
N TYR A 197 17.51 -15.75 -12.37
CA TYR A 197 17.92 -16.07 -11.00
C TYR A 197 18.69 -17.38 -10.87
N LYS A 198 18.32 -18.42 -11.63
CA LYS A 198 19.08 -19.68 -11.70
C LYS A 198 20.51 -19.48 -12.19
N SER A 199 20.75 -18.47 -13.02
CA SER A 199 22.09 -18.18 -13.57
C SER A 199 22.98 -17.38 -12.60
N LEU A 200 22.41 -16.65 -11.64
CA LEU A 200 23.16 -15.71 -10.78
C LEU A 200 24.23 -16.39 -9.92
N THR A 201 23.98 -17.61 -9.43
CA THR A 201 24.87 -18.31 -8.49
C THR A 201 26.24 -18.67 -9.06
N LYS A 202 26.40 -18.63 -10.38
CA LYS A 202 27.62 -19.02 -11.10
C LYS A 202 28.41 -17.85 -11.68
N LEU A 203 27.94 -16.62 -11.46
CA LEU A 203 28.42 -15.43 -12.15
C LEU A 203 29.17 -14.49 -11.22
N SER A 204 30.08 -13.70 -11.79
CA SER A 204 30.70 -12.56 -11.10
C SER A 204 29.67 -11.47 -10.79
N GLN A 205 29.99 -10.54 -9.88
CA GLN A 205 29.07 -9.44 -9.52
C GLN A 205 28.67 -8.56 -10.71
N GLU A 206 29.60 -8.29 -11.63
CA GLU A 206 29.32 -7.49 -12.82
C GLU A 206 28.34 -8.21 -13.76
N GLU A 207 28.56 -9.50 -14.00
CA GLU A 207 27.67 -10.32 -14.82
C GLU A 207 26.29 -10.49 -14.19
N GLN A 208 26.22 -10.63 -12.84
CA GLN A 208 24.96 -10.67 -12.10
C GLN A 208 24.16 -9.37 -12.31
N ILE A 209 24.82 -8.21 -12.20
CA ILE A 209 24.17 -6.91 -12.46
C ILE A 209 23.65 -6.86 -13.90
N THR A 210 24.46 -7.23 -14.90
CA THR A 210 24.02 -7.25 -16.30
C THR A 210 22.79 -8.12 -16.50
N LYS A 211 22.75 -9.31 -15.89
CA LYS A 211 21.57 -10.20 -15.93
C LYS A 211 20.36 -9.61 -15.23
N LEU A 212 20.52 -9.02 -14.06
CA LEU A 212 19.42 -8.40 -13.31
C LEU A 212 18.83 -7.17 -14.04
N LEU A 213 19.67 -6.39 -14.72
CA LEU A 213 19.23 -5.25 -15.53
C LEU A 213 18.34 -5.66 -16.71
N MET A 214 18.47 -6.89 -17.22
CA MET A 214 17.59 -7.40 -18.28
C MET A 214 16.12 -7.47 -17.86
N LEU A 215 15.83 -7.61 -16.56
CA LEU A 215 14.46 -7.65 -16.04
C LEU A 215 13.78 -6.27 -16.08
N LYS A 216 14.55 -5.18 -16.22
CA LYS A 216 14.05 -3.80 -16.15
C LYS A 216 13.11 -3.58 -14.95
N LEU A 217 13.59 -3.97 -13.76
CA LEU A 217 12.82 -3.81 -12.53
C LEU A 217 12.69 -2.33 -12.17
N ARG A 218 11.46 -1.89 -11.90
CA ARG A 218 11.17 -0.54 -11.41
C ARG A 218 10.28 -0.55 -10.18
N TYR A 219 10.30 0.54 -9.43
CA TYR A 219 9.26 0.82 -8.45
C TYR A 219 7.94 1.18 -9.15
N PHE A 220 6.84 0.95 -8.45
CA PHE A 220 5.57 1.58 -8.78
C PHE A 220 5.68 3.09 -8.55
N THR A 221 5.08 3.88 -9.44
CA THR A 221 5.02 5.33 -9.26
C THR A 221 4.05 5.67 -8.11
N PRO A 222 4.13 6.88 -7.51
CA PRO A 222 3.13 7.33 -6.55
C PRO A 222 1.69 7.29 -7.10
N LYS A 223 1.50 7.59 -8.39
CA LYS A 223 0.19 7.57 -9.03
C LYS A 223 -0.31 6.14 -9.22
N GLU A 224 0.53 5.21 -9.64
CA GLU A 224 0.16 3.78 -9.71
C GLU A 224 -0.24 3.24 -8.32
N ILE A 225 0.48 3.63 -7.27
CA ILE A 225 0.12 3.26 -5.89
C ILE A 225 -1.21 3.91 -5.49
N ALA A 226 -1.47 5.16 -5.88
CA ALA A 226 -2.75 5.82 -5.63
C ALA A 226 -3.91 5.12 -6.37
N ASN A 227 -3.69 4.70 -7.61
CA ASN A 227 -4.66 3.91 -8.38
C ASN A 227 -4.96 2.58 -7.67
N LEU A 228 -3.93 1.87 -7.19
CA LEU A 228 -4.09 0.63 -6.40
C LEU A 228 -4.83 0.86 -5.07
N LEU A 229 -4.76 2.07 -4.51
CA LEU A 229 -5.46 2.48 -3.30
C LEU A 229 -6.91 2.96 -3.57
N GLY A 230 -7.36 2.97 -4.82
CA GLY A 230 -8.72 3.40 -5.19
C GLY A 230 -8.90 4.91 -5.26
N PHE A 231 -7.83 5.71 -5.27
CA PHE A 231 -7.96 7.14 -5.51
C PHE A 231 -8.46 7.41 -6.94
N PRO A 232 -9.29 8.46 -7.14
CA PRO A 232 -9.86 8.73 -8.44
C PRO A 232 -8.81 9.24 -9.45
N PRO A 233 -9.08 9.17 -10.76
CA PRO A 233 -8.13 9.60 -11.80
C PRO A 233 -7.64 11.05 -11.63
N GLU A 234 -8.52 11.95 -11.20
CA GLU A 234 -8.20 13.36 -10.95
C GLU A 234 -7.35 13.61 -9.70
N PHE A 235 -7.18 12.62 -8.83
CA PHE A 235 -6.32 12.77 -7.65
C PHE A 235 -4.87 12.99 -8.07
N GLY A 236 -4.34 14.15 -7.65
CA GLY A 236 -3.16 14.78 -8.23
C GLY A 236 -2.28 15.54 -7.25
N MET A 237 -1.32 16.28 -7.81
CA MET A 237 -0.15 16.98 -7.22
C MET A 237 1.20 16.27 -7.45
N TRP A 238 1.27 15.37 -8.44
CA TRP A 238 2.47 14.58 -8.77
C TRP A 238 3.61 15.43 -9.36
N ASP A 239 3.30 16.50 -10.10
CA ASP A 239 4.29 17.35 -10.77
C ASP A 239 4.88 18.45 -9.87
N THR A 240 4.17 18.84 -8.81
CA THR A 240 4.54 19.97 -7.93
C THR A 240 5.27 19.53 -6.66
N CYS A 241 5.11 18.28 -6.22
CA CYS A 241 5.94 17.73 -5.14
C CYS A 241 7.31 17.33 -5.68
N ARG A 242 8.35 18.09 -5.33
CA ARG A 242 9.77 17.84 -5.67
C ARG A 242 10.36 16.49 -5.19
N ILE A 243 9.57 15.49 -4.82
CA ILE A 243 10.10 14.21 -4.35
C ILE A 243 9.17 13.07 -4.78
N GLN A 244 9.51 12.48 -5.94
CA GLN A 244 8.83 11.40 -6.66
C GLN A 244 8.59 10.10 -5.86
N LEU A 245 9.09 9.99 -4.62
CA LEU A 245 8.85 8.87 -3.71
C LEU A 245 8.42 9.30 -2.28
N SER A 246 8.56 10.57 -1.89
CA SER A 246 8.07 10.99 -0.56
C SER A 246 6.56 11.12 -0.52
N CYS A 247 5.89 11.32 -1.65
CA CYS A 247 4.44 11.26 -1.73
C CYS A 247 3.90 9.91 -1.24
N ILE A 248 4.66 8.83 -1.38
CA ILE A 248 4.31 7.50 -0.88
C ILE A 248 4.29 7.46 0.65
N LYS A 249 5.14 8.25 1.32
CA LYS A 249 5.08 8.43 2.78
C LYS A 249 3.74 9.01 3.20
N THR A 250 3.17 9.88 2.38
CA THR A 250 1.90 10.56 2.67
C THR A 250 0.69 9.70 2.28
N LEU A 251 0.78 8.92 1.20
CA LEU A 251 -0.30 8.02 0.74
C LEU A 251 -0.58 6.84 1.68
N LYS A 252 0.38 6.46 2.53
CA LYS A 252 0.30 5.25 3.37
C LYS A 252 0.12 5.53 4.86
N ASN A 253 -0.10 6.78 5.24
CA ASN A 253 -0.52 7.17 6.59
C ASN A 253 -2.04 7.43 6.69
N LEU A 254 -2.82 6.94 5.73
CA LEU A 254 -4.28 6.99 5.72
C LEU A 254 -4.89 5.94 6.65
#